data_AF-Q3AV67-F1
#
_entry.id   AF-Q3AV67-F1
#
_cell.length_a   1.000
_cell.length_b   1.000
_cell.length_c   1.000
_cell.angle_alpha   90.00
_cell.angle_beta   90.00
_cell.angle_gamma   90.00
#
_symmetry.space_group_name_H-M   'P 1'
#
loop_
_entity.id
_entity.type
_entity.pdbx_description
1 polymer ?
#
loop_
_entity_poly.entity_id
_entity_poly.type
_entity_poly.pdbx_seq_one_letter_code
_entity_poly.pdbx_strand_id
1 'polypeptide(L)'
;MNRCPERSTLLEMGRQVRASSTSADVISASNASFSDNRQYRWWLHRQWTFGLGLLLFIGLNPSRADGERDDPTLRRLQAFAKSWGYQELLVVNLFARISPHPSALQRASDPVGVENDKVLQVCFERWARDPQMDLWCGWGMSGGRGPRARDVLHTLQPLRRQRQVHCPNAKGPLSLALTQTGEPRHPLYAPRQSTLSPFHWAETRAIRHPESITTD
;
A
#
# COMPACT_ATOMS: atom_id res chain seq x y z
N MET A 1 6.91 -4.19 -39.46
CA MET A 1 7.68 -2.93 -39.44
C MET A 1 6.68 -1.84 -39.05
N ASN A 2 6.86 -1.00 -38.03
CA ASN A 2 8.02 -0.76 -37.16
C ASN A 2 7.65 -0.68 -35.66
N ARG A 3 8.69 -0.59 -34.82
CA ARG A 3 8.63 -0.71 -33.35
C ARG A 3 8.10 0.56 -32.67
N CYS A 4 7.54 0.37 -31.48
CA CYS A 4 7.44 1.39 -30.43
C CYS A 4 8.83 1.73 -29.85
N PRO A 5 9.04 2.99 -29.44
CA PRO A 5 9.68 3.30 -28.16
C PRO A 5 8.97 4.49 -27.44
N GLU A 6 9.35 5.04 -26.28
CA GLU A 6 9.85 4.61 -24.93
C GLU A 6 9.75 5.90 -24.06
N ARG A 7 9.68 5.97 -22.73
CA ARG A 7 9.69 5.04 -21.57
C ARG A 7 8.89 5.68 -20.42
N SER A 8 8.71 5.01 -19.27
CA SER A 8 8.10 5.61 -18.06
C SER A 8 9.13 6.30 -17.15
N THR A 9 9.05 7.62 -16.99
CA THR A 9 9.96 8.46 -16.20
C THR A 9 9.48 8.66 -14.75
N LEU A 10 9.69 7.65 -13.88
CA LEU A 10 9.51 7.78 -12.42
C LEU A 10 10.56 7.03 -11.56
N LEU A 11 11.64 6.50 -12.15
CA LEU A 11 12.56 5.56 -11.49
C LEU A 11 13.98 6.08 -11.19
N GLU A 12 14.35 7.29 -11.64
CA GLU A 12 15.74 7.78 -11.59
C GLU A 12 16.04 8.78 -10.45
N MET A 13 15.76 8.43 -9.20
CA MET A 13 16.40 9.07 -8.02
C MET A 13 16.60 8.07 -6.85
N GLY A 14 17.23 6.92 -7.13
CA GLY A 14 17.61 5.92 -6.12
C GLY A 14 19.11 5.61 -6.18
N ARG A 15 19.81 5.68 -5.04
CA ARG A 15 21.26 5.45 -4.97
C ARG A 15 21.56 3.94 -4.92
N GLN A 16 22.15 3.41 -5.98
CA GLN A 16 22.45 1.97 -6.12
C GLN A 16 23.68 1.54 -5.29
N VAL A 17 23.59 0.41 -4.58
CA VAL A 17 24.69 -0.20 -3.81
C VAL A 17 24.70 -1.71 -4.04
N ARG A 18 25.89 -2.33 -4.15
CA ARG A 18 26.06 -3.78 -4.42
C ARG A 18 26.14 -4.60 -3.11
N ALA A 19 25.58 -5.81 -3.13
CA ALA A 19 25.60 -6.76 -2.01
C ALA A 19 26.58 -7.93 -2.24
N SER A 20 26.92 -8.67 -1.16
CA SER A 20 27.76 -9.88 -1.17
C SER A 20 26.98 -11.12 -0.71
N SER A 21 27.52 -12.31 -0.96
CA SER A 21 26.77 -13.55 -1.20
C SER A 21 26.57 -14.50 -0.02
N THR A 22 25.35 -15.04 0.11
CA THR A 22 25.04 -16.44 0.48
C THR A 22 23.62 -16.76 -0.04
N SER A 23 23.25 -18.04 -0.21
CA SER A 23 22.07 -18.46 -1.01
C SER A 23 20.70 -18.22 -0.36
N ALA A 24 20.31 -16.96 -0.24
CA ALA A 24 18.93 -16.52 -0.08
C ALA A 24 18.49 -15.76 -1.34
N ASP A 25 17.19 -15.71 -1.66
CA ASP A 25 16.65 -14.95 -2.80
C ASP A 25 17.15 -13.50 -2.78
N VAL A 26 18.13 -13.22 -3.65
CA VAL A 26 18.89 -11.98 -3.65
C VAL A 26 17.94 -10.81 -3.92
N ILE A 27 17.94 -9.84 -3.01
CA ILE A 27 17.27 -8.55 -3.24
C ILE A 27 18.02 -7.86 -4.37
N SER A 28 17.37 -7.74 -5.53
CA SER A 28 17.95 -7.16 -6.74
C SER A 28 17.82 -5.64 -6.77
N ALA A 29 16.82 -5.08 -6.08
CA ALA A 29 16.70 -3.65 -5.83
C ALA A 29 16.06 -3.37 -4.46
N SER A 30 16.52 -2.30 -3.80
CA SER A 30 16.01 -1.81 -2.52
C SER A 30 16.04 -0.28 -2.54
N ASN A 31 14.86 0.34 -2.61
CA ASN A 31 14.72 1.79 -2.72
C ASN A 31 13.70 2.32 -1.70
N ALA A 32 13.82 3.57 -1.30
CA ALA A 32 12.81 4.26 -0.50
C ALA A 32 12.93 5.78 -0.67
N SER A 33 11.80 6.48 -0.62
CA SER A 33 11.75 7.94 -0.73
C SER A 33 11.27 8.58 0.57
N PHE A 34 11.92 9.67 0.95
CA PHE A 34 11.78 10.34 2.25
C PHE A 34 11.64 11.86 2.07
N SER A 35 11.18 12.55 3.11
CA SER A 35 11.40 13.99 3.24
C SER A 35 12.88 14.29 3.53
N ASP A 36 13.35 15.50 3.20
CA ASP A 36 14.74 15.93 3.45
C ASP A 36 15.14 15.79 4.92
N ASN A 37 14.22 16.14 5.82
CA ASN A 37 14.37 16.02 7.27
C ASN A 37 14.18 14.59 7.81
N ARG A 38 13.93 13.60 6.94
CA ARG A 38 13.68 12.17 7.24
C ARG A 38 12.57 11.89 8.25
N GLN A 39 11.65 12.83 8.49
CA GLN A 39 10.50 12.61 9.38
C GLN A 39 9.35 11.85 8.69
N TYR A 40 9.36 11.79 7.35
CA TYR A 40 8.34 11.13 6.53
C TYR A 40 8.99 10.15 5.54
N ARG A 41 8.31 9.03 5.26
CA ARG A 41 8.66 8.09 4.18
C ARG A 41 7.46 7.92 3.26
N TRP A 42 7.59 8.37 2.02
CA TRP A 42 6.51 8.40 1.03
C TRP A 42 6.22 7.00 0.47
N TRP A 43 7.28 6.27 0.14
CA TRP A 43 7.19 4.89 -0.32
C TRP A 43 8.49 4.12 -0.02
N LEU A 44 8.39 2.79 -0.01
CA LEU A 44 9.52 1.87 0.05
C LEU A 44 9.30 0.74 -0.94
N HIS A 45 10.34 0.37 -1.69
CA HIS A 45 10.30 -0.67 -2.71
C HIS A 45 11.35 -1.75 -2.42
N ARG A 46 10.99 -3.00 -2.72
CA ARG A 46 11.85 -4.18 -2.71
C ARG A 46 11.57 -5.00 -3.95
N GLN A 47 12.63 -5.50 -4.58
CA GLN A 47 12.57 -6.43 -5.70
C GLN A 47 13.56 -7.58 -5.44
N TRP A 48 13.22 -8.78 -5.89
CA TRP A 48 14.09 -9.95 -5.86
C TRP A 48 14.11 -10.62 -7.24
N THR A 49 15.02 -11.59 -7.43
CA THR A 49 15.29 -12.17 -8.76
C THR A 49 14.08 -12.87 -9.39
N PHE A 50 13.32 -13.64 -8.61
CA PHE A 50 12.27 -14.55 -9.11
C PHE A 50 10.85 -14.09 -8.74
N GLY A 51 9.84 -14.64 -9.41
CA GLY A 51 8.43 -14.24 -9.27
C GLY A 51 7.95 -13.36 -10.41
N LEU A 52 6.70 -12.91 -10.36
CA LEU A 52 6.07 -12.07 -11.38
C LEU A 52 5.19 -10.99 -10.77
N GLY A 53 5.22 -9.79 -11.36
CA GLY A 53 4.34 -8.69 -10.98
C GLY A 53 4.65 -8.04 -9.62
N LEU A 54 3.85 -7.04 -9.29
CA LEU A 54 4.06 -6.12 -8.17
C LEU A 54 2.91 -6.19 -7.17
N LEU A 55 3.26 -6.32 -5.89
CA LEU A 55 2.32 -6.21 -4.79
C LEU A 55 2.41 -4.83 -4.13
N LEU A 56 1.36 -4.01 -4.27
CA LEU A 56 1.21 -2.73 -3.57
C LEU A 56 0.61 -2.97 -2.19
N PHE A 57 1.36 -2.74 -1.13
CA PHE A 57 0.87 -2.79 0.25
C PHE A 57 0.51 -1.40 0.77
N ILE A 58 -0.68 -1.26 1.37
CA ILE A 58 -1.13 -0.07 2.10
C ILE A 58 -1.09 -0.37 3.61
N GLY A 59 -0.06 0.16 4.27
CA GLY A 59 0.10 0.13 5.72
C GLY A 59 -0.53 1.33 6.43
N LEU A 60 -0.42 1.35 7.76
CA LEU A 60 -0.88 2.49 8.56
C LEU A 60 0.08 3.66 8.47
N ASN A 61 1.32 3.44 8.91
CA ASN A 61 2.39 4.42 8.90
C ASN A 61 3.76 3.72 8.81
N PRO A 62 4.79 4.38 8.26
CA PRO A 62 6.16 3.91 8.29
C PRO A 62 6.66 3.63 9.73
N SER A 63 7.09 2.40 9.98
CA SER A 63 8.03 2.10 11.07
C SER A 63 9.48 2.29 10.57
N ARG A 64 10.47 1.89 11.38
CA ARG A 64 11.90 2.23 11.23
C ARG A 64 12.62 1.67 10.00
N ALA A 65 11.98 0.87 9.12
CA ALA A 65 12.64 0.39 7.92
C ALA A 65 13.14 1.51 6.99
N ASP A 66 14.26 1.29 6.32
CA ASP A 66 14.80 2.19 5.30
C ASP A 66 15.29 1.40 4.07
N GLY A 67 16.23 1.93 3.28
CA GLY A 67 16.79 1.23 2.12
C GLY A 67 17.72 0.05 2.49
N GLU A 68 18.22 0.02 3.72
CA GLU A 68 19.27 -0.91 4.18
C GLU A 68 18.79 -1.86 5.29
N ARG A 69 17.80 -1.43 6.10
CA ARG A 69 17.35 -2.15 7.30
C ARG A 69 15.86 -2.47 7.22
N ASP A 70 15.53 -3.76 7.37
CA ASP A 70 14.14 -4.23 7.40
C ASP A 70 13.60 -4.36 8.83
N ASP A 71 12.53 -3.62 9.15
CA ASP A 71 11.79 -3.79 10.40
C ASP A 71 10.95 -5.09 10.40
N PRO A 72 10.40 -5.53 11.56
CA PRO A 72 9.61 -6.77 11.64
C PRO A 72 8.39 -6.80 10.71
N THR A 73 7.77 -5.65 10.44
CA THR A 73 6.64 -5.56 9.51
C THR A 73 7.12 -5.78 8.09
N LEU A 74 8.17 -5.08 7.64
CA LEU A 74 8.70 -5.22 6.29
C LEU A 74 9.21 -6.64 6.00
N ARG A 75 9.89 -7.29 6.95
CA ARG A 75 10.25 -8.71 6.82
C ARG A 75 9.03 -9.62 6.68
N ARG A 76 7.93 -9.30 7.38
CA ARG A 76 6.65 -10.03 7.24
C ARG A 76 6.04 -9.82 5.85
N LEU A 77 6.02 -8.59 5.34
CA LEU A 77 5.50 -8.25 4.00
C LEU A 77 6.28 -8.99 2.90
N GLN A 78 7.61 -8.95 2.94
CA GLN A 78 8.46 -9.67 1.98
C GLN A 78 8.22 -11.18 2.02
N ALA A 79 8.12 -11.78 3.21
CA ALA A 79 7.85 -13.21 3.34
C ALA A 79 6.52 -13.61 2.70
N PHE A 80 5.46 -12.81 2.89
CA PHE A 80 4.17 -13.02 2.23
C PHE A 80 4.27 -12.84 0.72
N ALA A 81 4.81 -11.72 0.24
CA ALA A 81 4.93 -11.40 -1.19
C ALA A 81 5.71 -12.48 -1.96
N LYS A 82 6.86 -12.93 -1.40
CA LYS A 82 7.63 -14.07 -1.94
C LYS A 82 6.82 -15.37 -1.94
N SER A 83 6.13 -15.69 -0.85
CA SER A 83 5.30 -16.92 -0.76
C SER A 83 4.11 -16.95 -1.72
N TRP A 84 3.64 -15.78 -2.17
CA TRP A 84 2.58 -15.64 -3.17
C TRP A 84 3.10 -15.48 -4.60
N GLY A 85 4.42 -15.54 -4.82
CA GLY A 85 5.04 -15.54 -6.14
C GLY A 85 5.22 -14.16 -6.80
N TYR A 86 5.03 -13.05 -6.08
CA TYR A 86 5.34 -11.73 -6.62
C TYR A 86 6.85 -11.54 -6.81
N GLN A 87 7.26 -10.60 -7.68
CA GLN A 87 8.67 -10.20 -7.85
C GLN A 87 9.01 -8.91 -7.10
N GLU A 88 8.02 -8.02 -6.98
CA GLU A 88 8.15 -6.70 -6.39
C GLU A 88 7.17 -6.47 -5.25
N LEU A 89 7.61 -5.72 -4.24
CA LEU A 89 6.79 -5.19 -3.15
C LEU A 89 6.97 -3.67 -3.09
N LEU A 90 5.88 -2.93 -3.26
CA LEU A 90 5.82 -1.48 -3.06
C LEU A 90 4.98 -1.21 -1.80
N VAL A 91 5.53 -0.45 -0.85
CA VAL A 91 4.91 -0.14 0.44
C VAL A 91 4.61 1.34 0.50
N VAL A 92 3.31 1.68 0.57
CA VAL A 92 2.78 3.01 0.87
C VAL A 92 1.96 2.96 2.16
N ASN A 93 1.57 4.11 2.71
CA ASN A 93 0.89 4.17 4.00
C ASN A 93 -0.20 5.24 4.03
N LEU A 94 -1.22 5.05 4.88
CA LEU A 94 -2.24 6.07 5.15
C LEU A 94 -1.62 7.39 5.63
N PHE A 95 -0.56 7.31 6.44
CA PHE A 95 0.21 8.42 6.99
C PHE A 95 1.69 8.23 6.67
N ALA A 96 2.42 9.22 6.14
CA ALA A 96 3.85 9.07 5.84
C ALA A 96 4.76 9.27 7.05
N ARG A 97 4.25 9.78 8.19
CA ARG A 97 5.05 10.07 9.40
C ARG A 97 5.72 8.80 9.94
N ILE A 98 7.04 8.84 10.08
CA ILE A 98 7.81 7.70 10.60
C ILE A 98 7.66 7.59 12.12
N SER A 99 7.14 6.45 12.58
CA SER A 99 7.05 6.10 14.00
C SER A 99 6.86 4.58 14.19
N PRO A 100 7.59 3.93 15.11
CA PRO A 100 7.27 2.56 15.53
C PRO A 100 6.01 2.47 16.42
N HIS A 101 5.48 3.61 16.88
CA HIS A 101 4.29 3.70 17.74
C HIS A 101 3.17 4.48 17.03
N PRO A 102 2.07 3.82 16.60
CA PRO A 102 0.95 4.49 15.94
C PRO A 102 0.29 5.61 16.78
N SER A 103 0.33 5.52 18.11
CA SER A 103 -0.14 6.57 19.02
C SER A 103 0.62 7.90 18.89
N ALA A 104 1.81 7.91 18.28
CA ALA A 104 2.52 9.15 17.97
C ALA A 104 1.86 9.96 16.84
N LEU A 105 1.10 9.31 15.94
CA LEU A 105 0.42 9.99 14.83
C LEU A 105 -0.64 10.98 15.33
N GLN A 106 -1.32 10.65 16.44
CA GLN A 106 -2.32 11.52 17.09
C GLN A 106 -1.72 12.79 17.70
N ARG A 107 -0.39 12.86 17.85
CA ARG A 107 0.33 14.01 18.41
C ARG A 107 1.19 14.75 17.37
N ALA A 108 1.21 14.28 16.12
CA ALA A 108 1.84 15.00 15.03
C ALA A 108 0.87 16.06 14.49
N SER A 109 1.36 17.28 14.25
CA SER A 109 0.57 18.35 13.61
C SER A 109 0.16 17.97 12.18
N ASP A 110 1.09 17.37 11.45
CA ASP A 110 0.84 16.71 10.16
C ASP A 110 1.38 15.28 10.19
N PRO A 111 0.53 14.26 10.44
CA PRO A 111 0.92 12.86 10.30
C PRO A 111 0.90 12.38 8.84
N VAL A 112 0.16 13.05 7.95
CA VAL A 112 -0.04 12.63 6.55
C VAL A 112 1.24 12.90 5.76
N GLY A 113 1.76 14.11 5.82
CA GLY A 113 2.94 14.58 5.10
C GLY A 113 2.61 15.03 3.67
N VAL A 114 3.16 16.18 3.27
CA VAL A 114 2.80 16.95 2.05
C VAL A 114 2.74 16.16 0.74
N GLU A 115 3.64 15.19 0.49
CA GLU A 115 3.64 14.40 -0.76
C GLU A 115 2.80 13.12 -0.70
N ASN A 116 2.27 12.73 0.48
CA ASN A 116 1.74 11.38 0.68
C ASN A 116 0.49 11.09 -0.17
N ASP A 117 -0.43 12.06 -0.28
CA ASP A 117 -1.64 11.89 -1.10
C ASP A 117 -1.35 11.78 -2.60
N LYS A 118 -0.39 12.57 -3.08
CA LYS A 118 0.08 12.51 -4.47
C LYS A 118 0.75 11.17 -4.77
N VAL A 119 1.53 10.62 -3.84
CA VAL A 119 2.14 9.28 -3.98
C VAL A 119 1.10 8.17 -3.94
N LEU A 120 0.09 8.25 -3.06
CA LEU A 120 -1.03 7.31 -3.05
C LEU A 120 -1.82 7.35 -4.37
N GLN A 121 -2.14 8.54 -4.87
CA GLN A 121 -2.82 8.73 -6.16
C GLN A 121 -2.04 8.07 -7.30
N VAL A 122 -0.74 8.37 -7.46
CA VAL A 122 0.11 7.77 -8.50
C VAL A 122 0.15 6.23 -8.40
N CYS A 123 0.24 5.69 -7.18
CA CYS A 123 0.23 4.25 -6.97
C CYS A 123 -1.11 3.59 -7.34
N PHE A 124 -2.24 4.22 -6.98
CA PHE A 124 -3.57 3.71 -7.31
C PHE A 124 -3.89 3.85 -8.80
N GLU A 125 -3.42 4.92 -9.42
CA GLU A 125 -3.56 5.18 -10.86
C GLU A 125 -2.74 4.21 -11.71
N ARG A 126 -1.56 3.79 -11.24
CA ARG A 126 -0.81 2.68 -11.85
C ARG A 126 -1.56 1.36 -11.66
N TRP A 127 -1.97 1.05 -10.43
CA TRP A 127 -2.75 -0.15 -10.13
C TRP A 127 -4.04 -0.24 -10.96
N ALA A 128 -4.72 0.87 -11.24
CA ALA A 128 -5.94 0.87 -12.05
C ALA A 128 -5.73 0.47 -13.52
N ARG A 129 -4.49 0.50 -14.02
CA ARG A 129 -4.13 0.26 -15.43
C ARG A 129 -3.18 -0.92 -15.65
N ASP A 130 -2.54 -1.42 -14.59
CA ASP A 130 -1.53 -2.48 -14.64
C ASP A 130 -2.11 -3.84 -14.16
N PRO A 131 -2.37 -4.81 -15.06
CA PRO A 131 -2.94 -6.11 -14.69
C PRO A 131 -1.96 -7.01 -13.91
N GLN A 132 -0.66 -6.68 -13.89
CA GLN A 132 0.35 -7.40 -13.10
C GLN A 132 0.58 -6.78 -11.72
N MET A 133 -0.18 -5.74 -11.37
CA MET A 133 -0.13 -5.07 -10.07
C MET A 133 -1.35 -5.44 -9.24
N ASP A 134 -1.16 -6.04 -8.07
CA ASP A 134 -2.22 -6.31 -7.09
C ASP A 134 -2.08 -5.40 -5.86
N LEU A 135 -3.20 -5.09 -5.19
CA LEU A 135 -3.26 -4.13 -4.09
C LEU A 135 -3.74 -4.83 -2.80
N TRP A 136 -2.91 -4.76 -1.77
CA TRP A 136 -3.13 -5.37 -0.46
C TRP A 136 -3.24 -4.30 0.65
N CYS A 137 -4.43 -4.21 1.24
CA CYS A 137 -4.72 -3.41 2.42
C CYS A 137 -4.33 -4.15 3.71
N GLY A 138 -3.68 -3.47 4.66
CA GLY A 138 -3.31 -4.08 5.94
C GLY A 138 -2.93 -3.11 7.06
N TRP A 139 -3.60 -1.95 7.15
CA TRP A 139 -3.33 -0.93 8.19
C TRP A 139 -3.81 -1.32 9.60
N GLY A 140 -4.75 -2.26 9.73
CA GLY A 140 -5.23 -2.78 11.02
C GLY A 140 -6.03 -1.79 11.88
N MET A 141 -6.36 -2.23 13.10
CA MET A 141 -7.26 -1.54 14.05
C MET A 141 -6.93 -0.05 14.27
N SER A 142 -5.65 0.32 14.26
CA SER A 142 -5.19 1.68 14.58
C SER A 142 -5.38 2.67 13.43
N GLY A 143 -5.67 2.22 12.21
CA GLY A 143 -6.05 3.09 11.08
C GLY A 143 -7.55 3.34 10.95
N GLY A 144 -8.38 2.46 11.51
CA GLY A 144 -9.82 2.40 11.25
C GLY A 144 -10.72 3.38 11.98
N ARG A 145 -10.21 4.03 13.03
CA ARG A 145 -11.03 4.89 13.92
C ARG A 145 -10.90 6.39 13.60
N GLY A 146 -10.50 6.74 12.38
CA GLY A 146 -10.38 8.12 11.91
C GLY A 146 -10.80 8.29 10.45
N PRO A 147 -11.00 9.54 9.99
CA PRO A 147 -11.43 9.83 8.62
C PRO A 147 -10.44 9.31 7.57
N ARG A 148 -9.14 9.33 7.86
CA ARG A 148 -8.07 9.08 6.89
C ARG A 148 -8.20 7.79 6.06
N ALA A 149 -8.55 6.66 6.70
CA ALA A 149 -8.72 5.41 5.96
C ALA A 149 -9.91 5.47 5.00
N ARG A 150 -10.99 6.16 5.39
CA ARG A 150 -12.17 6.41 4.57
C ARG A 150 -11.84 7.34 3.39
N ASP A 151 -11.08 8.40 3.64
CA ASP A 151 -10.67 9.36 2.59
C ASP A 151 -9.87 8.65 1.48
N VAL A 152 -8.86 7.87 1.86
CA VAL A 152 -8.03 7.07 0.93
C VAL A 152 -8.88 6.04 0.17
N LEU A 153 -9.87 5.43 0.82
CA LEU A 153 -10.80 4.50 0.16
C LEU A 153 -11.77 5.19 -0.80
N HIS A 154 -12.20 6.42 -0.53
CA HIS A 154 -12.97 7.23 -1.49
C HIS A 154 -12.14 7.56 -2.73
N THR A 155 -10.86 7.89 -2.60
CA THR A 155 -9.95 8.09 -3.76
C THR A 155 -9.78 6.79 -4.58
N LEU A 156 -9.75 5.63 -3.91
CA LEU A 156 -9.59 4.33 -4.57
C LEU A 156 -10.86 3.83 -5.29
N GLN A 157 -12.06 4.24 -4.84
CA GLN A 157 -13.35 3.79 -5.39
C GLN A 157 -13.53 4.03 -6.91
N PRO A 158 -13.29 5.23 -7.49
CA PRO A 158 -13.39 5.44 -8.93
C PRO A 158 -12.32 4.63 -9.70
N LEU A 159 -11.11 4.52 -9.16
CA LEU A 159 -10.00 3.79 -9.77
C LEU A 159 -10.25 2.28 -9.79
N ARG A 160 -10.95 1.73 -8.80
CA ARG A 160 -11.44 0.34 -8.82
C ARG A 160 -12.42 0.10 -9.99
N ARG A 161 -13.35 1.02 -10.25
CA ARG A 161 -14.28 0.91 -11.41
C ARG A 161 -13.51 0.99 -12.73
N GLN A 162 -12.55 1.90 -12.83
CA GLN A 162 -11.66 2.00 -13.99
C GLN A 162 -10.87 0.70 -14.24
N ARG A 163 -10.34 0.07 -13.19
CA ARG A 163 -9.62 -1.21 -13.29
C ARG A 163 -10.50 -2.33 -13.82
N GLN A 164 -11.77 -2.40 -13.42
CA GLN A 164 -12.72 -3.39 -13.94
C GLN A 164 -12.97 -3.24 -15.45
N VAL A 165 -12.80 -2.03 -16.00
CA VAL A 165 -12.92 -1.76 -17.45
C VAL A 165 -11.61 -2.03 -18.19
N HIS A 166 -10.46 -1.55 -17.69
CA HIS A 166 -9.17 -1.70 -18.36
C HIS A 166 -8.54 -3.09 -18.19
N CYS A 167 -8.82 -3.76 -17.07
CA CYS A 167 -8.18 -5.01 -16.67
C CYS A 167 -9.25 -5.95 -16.04
N PRO A 168 -10.25 -6.42 -16.81
CA PRO A 168 -11.44 -7.09 -16.27
C PRO A 168 -11.15 -8.39 -15.49
N ASN A 169 -10.03 -9.07 -15.80
CA ASN A 169 -9.59 -10.29 -15.11
C ASN A 169 -8.71 -10.00 -13.88
N ALA A 170 -8.35 -8.75 -13.61
CA ALA A 170 -7.42 -8.37 -12.56
C ALA A 170 -8.16 -8.09 -11.24
N LYS A 171 -7.52 -8.44 -10.11
CA LYS A 171 -8.20 -8.43 -8.80
C LYS A 171 -8.50 -7.01 -8.31
N GLY A 172 -9.58 -6.85 -7.57
CA GLY A 172 -9.84 -5.65 -6.78
C GLY A 172 -8.88 -5.52 -5.58
N PRO A 173 -9.11 -4.58 -4.65
CA PRO A 173 -8.38 -4.51 -3.39
C PRO A 173 -8.46 -5.82 -2.61
N LEU A 174 -7.40 -6.18 -1.91
CA LEU A 174 -7.24 -7.44 -1.19
C LEU A 174 -6.89 -7.22 0.29
N SER A 175 -7.15 -8.20 1.14
CA SER A 175 -6.70 -8.23 2.54
C SER A 175 -6.42 -9.66 2.99
N LEU A 176 -5.74 -9.84 4.13
CA LEU A 176 -5.54 -11.16 4.73
C LEU A 176 -6.80 -11.67 5.47
N ALA A 177 -7.51 -10.74 6.10
CA ALA A 177 -8.73 -10.94 6.89
C ALA A 177 -9.24 -9.56 7.31
N LEU A 178 -10.46 -9.49 7.84
CA LEU A 178 -10.93 -8.33 8.60
C LEU A 178 -10.68 -8.51 10.10
N THR A 179 -10.58 -7.40 10.82
CA THR A 179 -10.69 -7.34 12.28
C THR A 179 -12.17 -7.33 12.69
N GLN A 180 -12.44 -7.42 14.00
CA GLN A 180 -13.80 -7.31 14.55
C GLN A 180 -14.52 -6.00 14.19
N THR A 181 -13.79 -4.93 13.86
CA THR A 181 -14.37 -3.65 13.44
C THR A 181 -14.33 -3.42 11.92
N GLY A 182 -14.07 -4.46 11.13
CA GLY A 182 -14.07 -4.38 9.66
C GLY A 182 -12.77 -3.86 9.03
N GLU A 183 -11.72 -3.62 9.81
CA GLU A 183 -10.43 -3.13 9.28
C GLU A 183 -9.62 -4.27 8.66
N PRO A 184 -8.84 -4.04 7.59
CA PRO A 184 -7.95 -5.05 7.04
C PRO A 184 -6.84 -5.39 8.04
N ARG A 185 -6.75 -6.68 8.40
CA ARG A 185 -5.84 -7.20 9.43
C ARG A 185 -4.37 -6.91 9.11
N HIS A 186 -3.65 -6.35 10.07
CA HIS A 186 -2.21 -6.09 9.95
C HIS A 186 -1.39 -7.40 9.86
N PRO A 187 -0.43 -7.52 8.91
CA PRO A 187 0.26 -8.79 8.61
C PRO A 187 1.10 -9.37 9.74
N LEU A 188 1.63 -8.53 10.64
CA LEU A 188 2.63 -8.93 11.64
C LEU A 188 2.23 -10.17 12.45
N TYR A 189 0.93 -10.31 12.77
CA TYR A 189 0.36 -11.40 13.57
C TYR A 189 -0.61 -12.30 12.78
N ALA A 190 -0.52 -12.33 11.44
CA ALA A 190 -1.23 -13.32 10.63
C ALA A 190 -0.42 -14.63 10.54
N PRO A 191 -1.06 -15.81 10.42
CA PRO A 191 -0.39 -17.09 10.13
C PRO A 191 0.50 -17.05 8.86
N ARG A 192 1.47 -17.97 8.74
CA ARG A 192 2.36 -18.02 7.56
C ARG A 192 1.63 -18.46 6.29
N GLN A 193 0.67 -19.37 6.39
CA GLN A 193 -0.11 -19.88 5.26
C GLN A 193 -1.31 -18.98 4.88
N SER A 194 -1.46 -17.79 5.48
CA SER A 194 -2.55 -16.90 5.11
C SER A 194 -2.44 -16.44 3.65
N THR A 195 -3.57 -16.43 2.96
CA THR A 195 -3.71 -15.98 1.58
C THR A 195 -4.47 -14.65 1.52
N LEU A 196 -4.38 -13.96 0.38
CA LEU A 196 -5.16 -12.77 0.12
C LEU A 196 -6.59 -13.13 -0.33
N SER A 197 -7.57 -12.42 0.22
CA SER A 197 -8.98 -12.47 -0.18
C SER A 197 -9.49 -11.09 -0.59
N PRO A 198 -10.57 -10.99 -1.38
CA PRO A 198 -11.20 -9.71 -1.74
C PRO A 198 -11.52 -8.84 -0.52
N PHE A 199 -11.02 -7.60 -0.53
CA PHE A 199 -11.31 -6.62 0.51
C PHE A 199 -12.55 -5.80 0.14
N HIS A 200 -13.64 -6.06 0.85
CA HIS A 200 -14.88 -5.30 0.76
C HIS A 200 -14.98 -4.39 1.98
N TRP A 201 -14.79 -3.08 1.79
CA TRP A 201 -15.08 -2.10 2.83
C TRP A 201 -16.57 -1.76 2.82
N ALA A 202 -17.15 -1.55 3.99
CA ALA A 202 -18.51 -1.05 4.08
C ALA A 202 -18.52 0.43 3.65
N GLU A 203 -19.23 0.73 2.56
CA GLU A 203 -19.56 2.12 2.24
C GLU A 203 -20.42 2.67 3.38
N THR A 204 -20.04 3.82 3.91
CA THR A 204 -20.90 4.51 4.89
C THR A 204 -22.15 4.93 4.13
N ARG A 205 -23.27 4.23 4.33
CA ARG A 205 -24.57 4.71 3.86
C ARG A 205 -24.70 6.14 4.39
N ALA A 206 -24.78 7.11 3.48
CA ALA A 206 -25.19 8.45 3.85
C ALA A 206 -26.54 8.30 4.58
N ILE A 207 -26.56 8.64 5.87
CA ILE A 207 -27.80 8.73 6.63
C ILE A 207 -28.53 9.92 6.01
N ARG A 208 -29.39 9.64 5.03
CA ARG A 208 -30.38 10.61 4.60
C ARG A 208 -31.23 10.87 5.83
N HIS A 209 -31.17 12.09 6.37
CA HIS A 209 -32.19 12.51 7.31
C HIS A 209 -33.55 12.28 6.63
N PRO A 210 -34.53 11.67 7.31
CA PRO A 210 -35.87 11.57 6.75
C PRO A 210 -36.35 12.99 6.47
N GLU A 211 -36.69 13.26 5.21
CA GLU A 211 -37.38 14.50 4.86
C GLU A 211 -38.67 14.54 5.67
N SER A 212 -38.81 15.56 6.51
CA SER A 212 -40.00 15.76 7.32
C SER A 212 -41.17 16.02 6.39
N ILE A 213 -42.07 15.04 6.28
CA ILE A 213 -43.34 15.21 5.57
C ILE A 213 -44.18 16.18 6.40
N THR A 214 -44.12 17.46 6.06
CA THR A 214 -45.15 18.43 6.43
C THR A 214 -46.40 18.08 5.64
N THR A 215 -47.38 17.48 6.31
CA THR A 215 -48.77 17.47 5.85
C THR A 215 -49.42 18.80 6.24
N ASP A 216 -49.92 19.53 5.24
CA ASP A 216 -50.98 20.54 5.41
C ASP A 216 -52.32 19.85 5.79
#